data_AF-A0A937GFZ3-F1
#
_entry.id   AF-A0A937GFZ3-F1
#
_cell.length_a   1.000
_cell.length_b   1.000
_cell.length_c   1.000
_cell.angle_alpha   90.00
_cell.angle_beta   90.00
_cell.angle_gamma   90.00
#
_symmetry.space_group_name_H-M   'P 1'
#
loop_
_entity.id
_entity.type
_entity.pdbx_description
1 polymer ?
#
loop_
_entity_poly.entity_id
_entity_poly.type
_entity_poly.pdbx_seq_one_letter_code
_entity_poly.pdbx_strand_id
1 'polypeptide(L)'
;MANHIERFYDAGVDVVALTVDDPGRNEAMRRRWNLPFPIVSDPGGDTYLRPMGLWNPDERGGIGVPAVVVLDQDSHEIGRIVSRDFADRPPELSSVIALTAAAGLPPIAHRTSWADNTEPLEHPGAFRTDAFGTYFRAIQFATQALSSRLTDPDDIAEAKAMQTMCAEFLSERNTRRQD
;
A
#
# COMPACT_ATOMS: atom_id res chain seq x y z
N MET A 1 3.62 -6.63 2.46
CA MET A 1 2.49 -7.39 3.04
C MET A 1 2.12 -8.61 2.19
N ALA A 2 1.72 -8.45 0.92
CA ALA A 2 1.27 -9.56 0.07
C ALA A 2 2.22 -10.78 0.04
N ASN A 3 3.53 -10.56 -0.14
CA ASN A 3 4.54 -11.63 -0.15
C ASN A 3 4.79 -12.29 1.22
N HIS A 4 4.16 -11.80 2.29
CA HIS A 4 4.34 -12.27 3.66
C HIS A 4 3.01 -12.58 4.33
N ILE A 5 1.94 -12.80 3.56
CA ILE A 5 0.58 -13.00 4.10
C ILE A 5 0.52 -14.13 5.14
N GLU A 6 1.24 -15.22 4.88
CA GLU A 6 1.34 -16.38 5.79
C GLU A 6 1.87 -15.99 7.17
N ARG A 7 2.83 -15.05 7.23
CA ARG A 7 3.38 -14.58 8.51
C ARG A 7 2.41 -13.71 9.30
N PHE A 8 1.43 -13.08 8.65
CA PHE A 8 0.37 -12.38 9.37
C PHE A 8 -0.61 -13.39 9.97
N TYR A 9 -0.95 -14.45 9.24
CA TYR A 9 -1.79 -15.53 9.77
C TYR A 9 -1.15 -16.24 10.96
N ASP A 10 0.14 -16.55 10.88
CA ASP A 10 0.93 -17.08 12.00
C ASP A 10 0.92 -16.14 13.23
N ALA A 11 0.83 -14.84 12.98
CA ALA A 11 0.76 -13.80 14.00
C ALA A 11 -0.69 -13.49 14.45
N GLY A 12 -1.67 -14.28 14.00
CA GLY A 12 -3.08 -14.16 14.38
C GLY A 12 -3.86 -13.07 13.66
N VAL A 13 -3.36 -12.56 12.53
CA VAL A 13 -3.93 -11.42 11.81
C VAL A 13 -4.38 -11.79 10.42
N ASP A 14 -5.62 -11.44 10.11
CA ASP A 14 -6.12 -11.36 8.74
C ASP A 14 -5.88 -9.95 8.18
N VAL A 15 -5.64 -9.85 6.88
CA VAL A 15 -5.33 -8.57 6.23
C VAL A 15 -6.50 -8.16 5.35
N VAL A 16 -6.91 -6.90 5.50
CA VAL A 16 -7.88 -6.25 4.61
C VAL A 16 -7.31 -4.89 4.23
N ALA A 17 -7.33 -4.54 2.95
CA ALA A 17 -7.01 -3.20 2.50
C ALA A 17 -8.28 -2.34 2.48
N LEU A 18 -8.16 -1.05 2.79
CA LEU A 18 -9.25 -0.08 2.75
C LEU A 18 -8.82 1.09 1.85
N THR A 19 -9.64 1.45 0.87
CA THR A 19 -9.33 2.53 -0.09
C THR A 19 -10.57 3.37 -0.38
N VAL A 20 -10.37 4.58 -0.90
CA VAL A 20 -11.45 5.45 -1.42
C VAL A 20 -11.87 5.09 -2.85
N ASP A 21 -11.15 4.17 -3.48
CA ASP A 21 -11.37 3.78 -4.86
C ASP A 21 -12.67 2.97 -4.98
N ASP A 22 -13.31 3.05 -6.14
CA ASP A 22 -14.52 2.28 -6.41
C ASP A 22 -14.27 0.76 -6.41
N PRO A 23 -15.30 -0.07 -6.17
CA PRO A 23 -15.14 -1.52 -6.12
C PRO A 23 -14.52 -2.14 -7.39
N GLY A 24 -14.86 -1.63 -8.57
CA GLY A 24 -14.36 -2.14 -9.84
C GLY A 24 -12.85 -1.91 -10.02
N ARG A 25 -12.38 -0.70 -9.68
CA ARG A 25 -10.95 -0.38 -9.63
C ARG A 25 -10.19 -1.26 -8.65
N ASN A 26 -10.73 -1.44 -7.46
CA ASN A 26 -10.13 -2.27 -6.41
C ASN A 26 -10.00 -3.73 -6.85
N GLU A 27 -11.04 -4.31 -7.44
CA GLU A 27 -11.00 -5.69 -7.91
C GLU A 27 -10.01 -5.88 -9.08
N ALA A 28 -10.00 -4.94 -10.03
CA ALA A 28 -9.02 -4.94 -11.11
C ALA A 28 -7.58 -4.87 -10.57
N MET A 29 -7.31 -4.07 -9.53
CA MET A 29 -6.02 -4.04 -8.85
C MET A 29 -5.72 -5.37 -8.15
N ARG A 30 -6.64 -5.89 -7.33
CA ARG A 30 -6.46 -7.15 -6.59
C ARG A 30 -6.08 -8.29 -7.51
N ARG A 31 -6.82 -8.48 -8.62
CA ARG A 31 -6.56 -9.52 -9.61
C ARG A 31 -5.25 -9.31 -10.35
N ARG A 32 -4.99 -8.10 -10.84
CA ARG A 32 -3.78 -7.79 -11.61
C ARG A 32 -2.50 -8.03 -10.82
N TRP A 33 -2.53 -7.75 -9.52
CA TRP A 33 -1.38 -7.92 -8.63
C TRP A 33 -1.42 -9.21 -7.80
N ASN A 34 -2.41 -10.08 -8.05
CA ASN A 34 -2.64 -11.32 -7.29
C ASN A 34 -2.60 -11.09 -5.77
N LEU A 35 -3.28 -10.05 -5.29
CA LEU A 35 -3.27 -9.70 -3.87
C LEU A 35 -4.05 -10.76 -3.08
N PRO A 36 -3.47 -11.31 -2.00
CA PRO A 36 -4.06 -12.42 -1.25
C PRO A 36 -5.14 -11.97 -0.25
N PHE A 37 -5.49 -10.69 -0.23
CA PHE A 37 -6.43 -10.08 0.69
C PHE A 37 -7.49 -9.24 -0.06
N PRO A 38 -8.69 -9.07 0.52
CA PRO A 38 -9.72 -8.21 -0.05
C PRO A 38 -9.35 -6.73 0.07
N ILE A 39 -9.98 -5.93 -0.78
CA ILE A 39 -9.93 -4.47 -0.71
C ILE A 39 -11.36 -3.95 -0.52
N VAL A 40 -11.59 -3.26 0.60
CA VAL A 40 -12.83 -2.59 0.93
C VAL A 40 -12.81 -1.18 0.34
N SER A 41 -13.91 -0.84 -0.34
CA SER A 41 -14.15 0.48 -0.91
C SER A 41 -14.90 1.35 0.11
N ASP A 42 -14.39 2.55 0.37
CA ASP A 42 -15.02 3.61 1.17
C ASP A 42 -14.98 4.96 0.42
N PRO A 43 -15.70 5.09 -0.71
CA PRO A 43 -15.73 6.33 -1.47
C PRO A 43 -16.27 7.47 -0.61
N GLY A 44 -15.56 8.59 -0.58
CA GLY A 44 -15.91 9.74 0.27
C GLY A 44 -15.49 9.59 1.74
N GLY A 45 -15.09 8.40 2.18
CA GLY A 45 -14.52 8.13 3.49
C GLY A 45 -15.52 8.12 4.64
N ASP A 46 -16.82 8.23 4.37
CA ASP A 46 -17.84 8.43 5.40
C ASP A 46 -18.07 7.19 6.27
N THR A 47 -17.79 5.99 5.75
CA THR A 47 -18.09 4.73 6.45
C THR A 47 -17.00 4.38 7.45
N TYR A 48 -15.72 4.55 7.07
CA TYR A 48 -14.59 4.07 7.87
C TYR A 48 -13.52 5.15 8.05
N LEU A 49 -13.01 5.74 6.96
CA LEU A 49 -11.83 6.60 7.00
C LEU A 49 -12.03 7.85 7.87
N ARG A 50 -13.16 8.55 7.75
CA ARG A 50 -13.50 9.73 8.55
C ARG A 50 -13.77 9.36 10.01
N PRO A 51 -14.64 8.38 10.34
CA PRO A 51 -14.81 7.93 11.73
C PRO A 51 -13.50 7.53 12.42
N MET A 52 -12.55 6.96 11.67
CA MET A 52 -11.25 6.53 12.21
C MET A 52 -10.22 7.67 12.31
N GLY A 53 -10.52 8.86 11.81
CA GLY A 53 -9.58 9.98 11.74
C GLY A 53 -8.45 9.76 10.74
N LEU A 54 -8.68 8.94 9.71
CA LEU A 54 -7.72 8.57 8.66
C LEU A 54 -8.08 9.19 7.30
N TRP A 55 -8.86 10.27 7.30
CA TRP A 55 -9.24 10.99 6.09
C TRP A 55 -8.37 12.23 5.90
N ASN A 56 -7.78 12.37 4.72
CA ASN A 56 -7.07 13.56 4.27
C ASN A 56 -7.94 14.31 3.22
N PRO A 57 -8.61 15.42 3.60
CA PRO A 57 -9.43 16.19 2.67
C PRO A 57 -8.60 17.03 1.68
N ASP A 58 -7.34 17.33 2.00
CA ASP A 58 -6.51 18.28 1.26
C ASP A 58 -5.82 17.63 0.05
N GLU A 59 -5.83 16.31 -0.03
CA GLU A 59 -5.18 15.56 -1.09
C GLU A 59 -6.20 14.93 -2.05
N ARG A 60 -6.08 15.25 -3.34
CA ARG A 60 -6.87 14.67 -4.45
C ARG A 60 -8.39 14.74 -4.28
N GLY A 61 -8.88 15.74 -3.54
CA GLY A 61 -10.31 15.90 -3.24
C GLY A 61 -10.81 14.95 -2.15
N GLY A 62 -9.91 14.31 -1.41
CA GLY A 62 -10.23 13.36 -0.35
C GLY A 62 -9.62 11.99 -0.55
N ILE A 63 -8.70 11.59 0.32
CA ILE A 63 -8.09 10.25 0.30
C ILE A 63 -7.84 9.74 1.72
N GLY A 64 -7.65 8.43 1.87
CA GLY A 64 -7.17 7.84 3.12
C GLY A 64 -5.70 8.21 3.40
N VAL A 65 -5.39 8.58 4.64
CA VAL A 65 -4.01 8.67 5.14
C VAL A 65 -3.43 7.25 5.17
N PRO A 66 -2.22 7.00 4.61
CA PRO A 66 -1.61 5.68 4.70
C PRO A 66 -1.44 5.26 6.16
N ALA A 67 -2.04 4.13 6.53
CA ALA A 67 -2.01 3.65 7.90
C ALA A 67 -2.21 2.14 7.94
N VAL A 68 -1.80 1.54 9.06
CA VAL A 68 -2.16 0.19 9.46
C VAL A 68 -2.87 0.29 10.79
N VAL A 69 -4.05 -0.31 10.89
CA VAL A 69 -4.82 -0.41 12.13
C VAL A 69 -5.01 -1.89 12.43
N VAL A 70 -4.74 -2.29 13.67
CA VAL A 70 -4.91 -3.66 14.14
C VAL A 70 -6.08 -3.69 15.10
N LEU A 71 -7.05 -4.55 14.80
CA LEU A 71 -8.25 -4.76 15.59
C LEU A 71 -8.19 -6.15 16.25
N ASP A 72 -8.73 -6.27 17.46
CA ASP A 72 -8.98 -7.57 18.09
C ASP A 72 -10.28 -8.22 17.58
N GLN A 73 -10.62 -9.39 18.15
CA GLN A 73 -11.81 -10.16 17.76
C GLN A 73 -13.13 -9.46 18.11
N ASP A 74 -13.11 -8.54 19.08
CA ASP A 74 -14.25 -7.74 19.51
C ASP A 74 -14.34 -6.40 18.75
N SER A 75 -13.52 -6.23 17.71
CA SER A 75 -13.40 -5.01 16.91
C SER A 75 -12.86 -3.79 17.66
N HIS A 76 -12.14 -4.00 18.76
CA HIS A 76 -11.41 -2.92 19.41
C HIS A 76 -10.05 -2.71 18.77
N GLU A 77 -9.66 -1.45 18.63
CA GLU A 77 -8.32 -1.12 18.18
C GLU A 77 -7.29 -1.40 19.26
N ILE A 78 -6.34 -2.29 18.96
CA ILE A 78 -5.20 -2.62 19.83
C ILE A 78 -3.94 -1.86 19.44
N GLY A 79 -3.92 -1.25 18.26
CA GLY A 79 -2.87 -0.33 17.85
C GLY A 79 -3.04 0.18 16.42
N ARG A 80 -2.40 1.31 16.14
CA ARG A 80 -2.29 1.87 14.79
C ARG A 80 -0.90 2.41 14.51
N ILE A 81 -0.55 2.40 13.24
CA ILE A 81 0.65 3.03 12.70
C ILE A 81 0.18 3.93 11.55
N VAL A 82 0.42 5.22 11.68
CA VAL A 82 -0.03 6.23 10.70
C VAL A 82 1.19 6.86 10.08
N SER A 83 1.23 6.87 8.75
CA SER A 83 2.29 7.53 7.99
C SER A 83 2.24 9.04 8.17
N ARG A 84 3.42 9.68 8.09
CA ARG A 84 3.55 11.15 8.11
C ARG A 84 3.00 11.79 6.84
N ASP A 85 3.20 11.14 5.70
CA ASP A 85 2.76 11.62 4.39
C ASP A 85 2.57 10.45 3.39
N PHE A 86 2.31 10.79 2.12
CA PHE A 86 2.08 9.81 1.04
C PHE A 86 3.33 9.02 0.63
N ALA A 87 4.53 9.53 0.90
CA ALA A 87 5.82 8.92 0.60
C ALA A 87 6.31 8.04 1.75
N ASP A 88 5.94 8.38 2.99
CA ASP A 88 6.14 7.59 4.19
C ASP A 88 5.28 6.32 4.11
N ARG A 89 5.90 5.18 3.80
CA ARG A 89 5.22 3.89 3.73
C ARG A 89 5.19 3.31 5.15
N PRO A 90 4.01 2.99 5.73
CA PRO A 90 3.97 2.42 7.07
C PRO A 90 4.76 1.09 7.11
N PRO A 91 5.43 0.79 8.22
CA PRO A 91 6.52 -0.18 8.29
C PRO A 91 6.14 -1.62 7.91
N GLU A 92 7.10 -2.27 7.26
CA GLU A 92 7.14 -3.66 6.83
C GLU A 92 6.94 -4.63 8.00
N LEU A 93 5.85 -5.40 8.01
CA LEU A 93 5.64 -6.69 8.69
C LEU A 93 5.97 -6.76 10.21
N SER A 94 7.22 -6.55 10.59
CA SER A 94 7.77 -6.49 11.95
C SER A 94 6.95 -5.64 12.92
N SER A 95 6.55 -4.42 12.53
CA SER A 95 5.75 -3.55 13.42
C SER A 95 4.35 -4.10 13.67
N VAL A 96 3.74 -4.73 12.65
CA VAL A 96 2.43 -5.38 12.81
C VAL A 96 2.57 -6.61 13.70
N ILE A 97 3.58 -7.46 13.47
CA ILE A 97 3.85 -8.63 14.32
C ILE A 97 4.10 -8.19 15.77
N ALA A 98 4.80 -7.08 15.99
CA ALA A 98 5.06 -6.57 17.34
C ALA A 98 3.77 -6.15 18.06
N LEU A 99 2.84 -5.47 17.35
CA LEU A 99 1.53 -5.12 17.90
C LEU A 99 0.72 -6.36 18.26
N THR A 100 0.75 -7.40 17.42
CA THR A 100 -0.08 -8.60 17.62
C THR A 100 0.48 -9.51 18.69
N ALA A 101 1.81 -9.61 18.80
CA ALA A 101 2.49 -10.30 19.88
C ALA A 101 2.19 -9.65 21.23
N ALA A 102 2.18 -8.32 21.31
CA ALA A 102 1.81 -7.60 22.53
C ALA A 102 0.35 -7.86 22.96
N ALA A 103 -0.55 -8.07 22.00
CA ALA A 103 -1.94 -8.42 22.25
C ALA A 103 -2.19 -9.93 22.49
N GLY A 104 -1.17 -10.78 22.31
CA GLY A 104 -1.28 -12.23 22.55
C GLY A 104 -2.26 -12.95 21.62
N LEU A 105 -2.41 -12.48 20.38
CA LEU A 105 -3.35 -13.07 19.42
C LEU A 105 -2.90 -14.48 18.99
N PRO A 106 -3.80 -15.49 19.00
CA PRO A 106 -3.47 -16.83 18.52
C PRO A 106 -3.40 -16.87 16.99
N PRO A 107 -2.58 -17.75 16.39
CA PRO A 107 -2.56 -17.95 14.94
C PRO A 107 -3.96 -18.23 14.38
N ILE A 108 -4.24 -17.71 13.20
CA ILE A 108 -5.50 -17.96 12.49
C ILE A 108 -5.27 -18.88 11.29
N ALA A 109 -6.31 -19.63 10.91
CA ALA A 109 -6.26 -20.44 9.70
C ALA A 109 -6.18 -19.53 8.46
N HIS A 110 -5.42 -19.98 7.45
CA HIS A 110 -5.36 -19.33 6.14
C HIS A 110 -6.78 -19.21 5.58
N ARG A 111 -7.27 -17.97 5.44
CA ARG A 111 -8.53 -17.74 4.76
C ARG A 111 -8.33 -17.90 3.26
N THR A 112 -9.23 -18.65 2.64
CA THR A 112 -9.41 -18.57 1.19
C THR A 112 -9.82 -17.14 0.85
N SER A 113 -9.32 -16.63 -0.29
CA SER A 113 -9.76 -15.34 -0.85
C SER A 113 -11.25 -15.16 -0.67
N TRP A 114 -11.67 -14.01 -0.15
CA TRP A 114 -13.08 -13.62 -0.16
C TRP A 114 -13.57 -13.73 -1.61
N ALA A 115 -14.74 -14.35 -1.80
CA ALA A 115 -15.21 -14.80 -3.11
C ALA A 115 -15.21 -13.68 -4.16
N ASP A 116 -14.88 -14.06 -5.40
CA ASP A 116 -14.87 -13.20 -6.58
C ASP A 116 -16.24 -12.56 -6.81
N ASN A 117 -16.44 -11.34 -6.31
CA ASN A 117 -17.57 -10.54 -6.74
C ASN A 117 -17.23 -9.95 -8.12
N THR A 118 -18.04 -10.40 -9.07
CA THR A 118 -17.97 -10.27 -10.52
C THR A 118 -17.99 -8.81 -11.02
N GLU A 119 -16.84 -8.13 -10.98
CA GLU A 119 -16.61 -6.83 -11.61
C GLU A 119 -15.48 -6.95 -12.68
N PRO A 120 -15.43 -6.07 -13.70
CA PRO A 120 -14.63 -6.31 -14.88
C PRO A 120 -13.12 -6.32 -14.61
N LEU A 121 -12.41 -7.21 -15.31
CA LEU A 121 -10.96 -7.39 -15.26
C LEU A 121 -10.16 -6.13 -15.67
N GLU A 122 -10.81 -5.20 -16.35
CA GLU A 122 -10.21 -3.97 -16.84
C GLU A 122 -10.92 -2.75 -16.26
N HIS A 123 -10.15 -1.93 -15.56
CA HIS A 123 -10.57 -0.61 -15.10
C HIS A 123 -9.51 0.43 -15.51
N PRO A 124 -9.88 1.57 -16.12
CA PRO A 124 -8.91 2.57 -16.59
C PRO A 124 -8.08 3.19 -15.45
N GLY A 125 -8.62 3.21 -14.22
CA GLY A 125 -7.90 3.66 -13.03
C GLY A 125 -6.94 2.64 -12.41
N ALA A 126 -6.97 1.37 -12.85
CA ALA A 126 -6.07 0.34 -12.33
C ALA A 126 -4.68 0.48 -12.97
N PHE A 127 -3.64 0.61 -12.14
CA PHE A 127 -2.26 0.78 -12.62
C PHE A 127 -1.84 -0.43 -13.46
N ARG A 128 -1.16 -0.17 -14.58
CA ARG A 128 -0.76 -1.21 -15.54
C ARG A 128 0.72 -1.51 -15.38
N THR A 129 1.07 -2.80 -15.42
CA THR A 129 2.47 -3.26 -15.30
C THR A 129 3.35 -2.75 -16.45
N ASP A 130 2.79 -2.62 -17.66
CA ASP A 130 3.50 -2.08 -18.83
C ASP A 130 3.90 -0.60 -18.66
N ALA A 131 3.15 0.16 -17.87
CA ALA A 131 3.41 1.57 -17.58
C ALA A 131 4.59 1.80 -16.63
N PHE A 132 5.07 0.77 -15.91
CA PHE A 132 6.15 0.93 -14.92
C PHE A 132 7.41 1.59 -15.47
N GLY A 133 7.81 1.26 -16.70
CA GLY A 133 9.02 1.86 -17.28
C GLY A 133 8.92 3.35 -17.45
N THR A 134 7.81 3.79 -18.01
CA THR A 134 7.52 5.21 -18.20
C THR A 134 7.42 5.91 -16.85
N TYR A 135 6.72 5.29 -15.90
CA TYR A 135 6.55 5.81 -14.55
C TYR A 135 7.89 6.03 -13.82
N PHE A 136 8.72 4.99 -13.70
CA PHE A 136 10.01 5.10 -13.01
C PHE A 136 11.01 6.00 -13.74
N ARG A 137 11.00 6.06 -15.08
CA ARG A 137 11.80 7.03 -15.84
C ARG A 137 11.36 8.47 -15.56
N ALA A 138 10.06 8.73 -15.48
CA ALA A 138 9.53 10.04 -15.18
C ALA A 138 9.92 10.50 -13.77
N ILE A 139 9.81 9.62 -12.77
CA ILE A 139 10.28 9.90 -11.40
C ILE A 139 11.77 10.19 -11.38
N GLN A 140 12.58 9.34 -12.02
CA GLN A 140 14.04 9.51 -12.06
C GLN A 140 14.42 10.86 -12.65
N PHE A 141 13.82 11.22 -13.79
CA PHE A 141 14.05 12.51 -14.45
C PHE A 141 13.63 13.68 -13.57
N ALA A 142 12.42 13.65 -13.00
CA ALA A 142 11.91 14.73 -12.15
C ALA A 142 12.77 14.92 -10.90
N THR A 143 13.15 13.82 -10.24
CA THR A 143 14.00 13.84 -9.05
C THR A 143 15.39 14.41 -9.39
N GLN A 144 15.98 14.02 -10.51
CA GLN A 144 17.28 14.54 -10.95
C GLN A 144 17.23 16.04 -11.31
N ALA A 145 16.15 16.48 -11.97
CA ALA A 145 15.99 17.89 -12.32
C ALA A 145 15.85 18.79 -11.08
N LEU A 146 15.15 18.30 -10.05
CA LEU A 146 14.90 19.03 -8.82
C LEU A 146 16.05 18.91 -7.79
N SER A 147 16.83 17.83 -7.80
CA SER A 147 17.85 17.57 -6.77
C SER A 147 18.91 18.66 -6.67
N SER A 148 19.22 19.36 -7.78
CA SER A 148 20.17 20.49 -7.79
C SER A 148 19.68 21.72 -7.02
N ARG A 149 18.39 21.78 -6.68
CA ARG A 149 17.73 22.91 -6.01
C ARG A 149 17.49 22.64 -4.52
N LEU A 150 17.74 21.42 -4.06
CA LEU A 150 17.55 21.03 -2.67
C LEU A 150 18.70 21.59 -1.82
N THR A 151 18.36 22.06 -0.63
CA THR A 151 19.32 22.64 0.33
C THR A 151 19.29 21.93 1.68
N ASP A 152 18.15 21.32 2.02
CA ASP A 152 18.01 20.51 3.21
C ASP A 152 18.74 19.15 3.06
N PRO A 153 19.59 18.76 4.02
CA PRO A 153 20.32 17.49 3.95
C PRO A 153 19.42 16.24 3.87
N ASP A 154 18.27 16.24 4.53
CA ASP A 154 17.35 15.11 4.54
C ASP A 154 16.65 15.00 3.18
N ASP A 155 16.20 16.11 2.60
CA ASP A 155 15.64 16.14 1.25
C ASP A 155 16.66 15.63 0.21
N ILE A 156 17.93 16.02 0.35
CA ILE A 156 19.02 15.55 -0.54
C ILE A 156 19.22 14.04 -0.40
N ALA A 157 19.18 13.51 0.82
CA ALA A 157 19.31 12.08 1.08
C ALA A 157 18.13 11.30 0.48
N GLU A 158 16.91 11.78 0.65
CA GLU A 158 15.71 11.18 0.07
C GLU A 158 15.73 11.19 -1.46
N ALA A 159 16.11 12.33 -2.08
CA ALA A 159 16.26 12.42 -3.53
C ALA A 159 17.30 11.44 -4.07
N LYS A 160 18.41 11.22 -3.36
CA LYS A 160 19.41 10.19 -3.72
C LYS A 160 18.83 8.77 -3.61
N ALA A 161 18.13 8.46 -2.51
CA ALA A 161 17.49 7.16 -2.33
C ALA A 161 16.48 6.87 -3.46
N MET A 162 15.67 7.86 -3.82
CA MET A 162 14.72 7.78 -4.93
C MET A 162 15.41 7.53 -6.28
N GLN A 163 16.53 8.22 -6.55
CA GLN A 163 17.32 8.00 -7.77
C GLN A 163 17.89 6.58 -7.84
N THR A 164 18.46 6.08 -6.74
CA THR A 164 18.98 4.70 -6.63
C THR A 164 17.89 3.68 -6.90
N MET A 165 16.76 3.78 -6.19
CA MET A 165 15.62 2.86 -6.38
C MET A 165 15.13 2.84 -7.83
N CYS A 166 14.99 4.01 -8.46
CA CYS A 166 14.56 4.07 -9.86
C CYS A 166 15.58 3.42 -10.80
N ALA A 167 16.87 3.64 -10.58
CA ALA A 167 17.93 3.05 -11.40
C ALA A 167 17.97 1.53 -11.28
N GLU A 168 17.90 1.00 -10.05
CA GLU A 168 17.85 -0.44 -9.77
C GLU A 168 16.64 -1.10 -10.42
N PHE A 169 15.45 -0.52 -10.21
CA PHE A 169 14.23 -1.05 -10.81
C PHE A 169 14.30 -1.07 -12.34
N LEU A 170 14.76 0.01 -12.97
CA LEU A 170 14.86 0.09 -14.43
C LEU A 170 15.92 -0.87 -14.98
N SER A 171 17.02 -1.08 -14.27
CA SER A 171 18.06 -2.06 -14.62
C SER A 171 17.48 -3.48 -14.59
N GLU A 172 16.92 -3.90 -13.46
CA GLU A 172 16.32 -5.22 -13.26
C GLU A 172 15.23 -5.52 -14.30
N ARG A 173 14.37 -4.54 -14.57
CA ARG A 173 13.30 -4.67 -15.56
C ARG A 173 13.83 -4.84 -16.98
N ASN A 174 14.92 -4.16 -17.34
CA ASN A 174 15.50 -4.29 -18.68
C ASN A 174 16.16 -5.66 -18.84
N THR A 175 16.81 -6.19 -17.80
CA THR A 175 17.37 -7.55 -17.78
C THR A 175 16.27 -8.58 -18.03
N ARG A 176 15.17 -8.54 -17.26
CA ARG A 176 14.03 -9.47 -17.41
C ARG A 176 13.26 -9.37 -18.74
N ARG A 177 13.50 -8.34 -19.55
CA ARG A 177 12.92 -8.20 -20.90
C ARG A 177 13.83 -8.74 -22.01
N GLN A 178 15.07 -9.07 -21.69
CA GLN A 178 16.04 -9.66 -22.63
C GLN A 178 16.06 -11.19 -22.57
N ASP A 179 15.47 -11.78 -21.52
CA ASP A 179 15.18 -13.21 -21.36
C ASP A 179 13.77 -13.56 -21.90
#